data_AF-A0A6P4FWH1-F1
#
_entry.id   AF-A0A6P4FWH1-F1
#
_cell.length_a   1.000
_cell.length_b   1.000
_cell.length_c   1.000
_cell.angle_alpha   90.00
_cell.angle_beta   90.00
_cell.angle_gamma   90.00
#
_symmetry.space_group_name_H-M   'P 1'
#
loop_
_entity.id
_entity.type
_entity.pdbx_description
1 polymer ?
#
loop_
_entity_poly.entity_id
_entity_poly.type
_entity_poly.pdbx_seq_one_letter_code
_entity_poly.pdbx_strand_id
1 'polypeptide(L)'
;MAHFVPNPVHKNFYIKDSVAYTEDHIPVRKLYIYNVSPELNQSILEDYFGTFGLVLSVQVFRPRIHTTGFHNHKRNVARYTPTSLLTGLVLYAEKRDAAKALISEIHHVNGSHIKVLASDSWHQPEAYGMPRDPPVMPPNTEPPPPPAIMILNDHCLEHILQYLSLADQVHFARSCLRFRGVYQMATPLLHKSVDWSQFGDMTVWDVRDFFELSGCHVQKLMGKLPRTNSKRLTFFLSLSSRNMHKIFSRMHKLETLELQYSNVKDDDLLVLRNLRSLKTLNLDGNDLLVKTLVNLPDTIESLSLNQCMISGGYLTTIGKVFYQLKELNILSLSESSVDYQTIIQDKSFAFLETLRITVEEDEKYELVAQLPSLKHLTIVAGPFINRVPRIHLFEQLVKLKAKQLEQLEIRGFKNLTREMLIHISKLVGLHTLIVHSDDEDNHLQLLSSLVNLKQFTLRLTSNVSDLAVLQLFRSCRKLYFLNLEDCRHVTFELVLGIVAQVRKELNNKEMHRKLPIQLVASRILYDDILKNHNNVPKDIIIVREQL
;
A
#
# COMPACT_ATOMS: atom_id res chain seq x y z
N MET A 1 22.76 32.14 -5.69
CA MET A 1 22.73 31.01 -4.73
C MET A 1 22.24 31.55 -3.41
N ALA A 2 20.93 31.44 -3.14
CA ALA A 2 20.33 31.98 -1.93
C ALA A 2 20.37 30.92 -0.83
N HIS A 3 20.82 31.32 0.36
CA HIS A 3 20.89 30.48 1.54
C HIS A 3 19.50 29.95 1.90
N PHE A 4 19.28 28.65 1.68
CA PHE A 4 18.14 27.92 2.23
C PHE A 4 18.36 27.80 3.74
N VAL A 5 17.56 28.51 4.53
CA VAL A 5 17.39 28.17 5.94
C VAL A 5 16.40 27.02 5.98
N PRO A 6 16.78 25.82 6.47
CA PRO A 6 15.85 24.73 6.65
C PRO A 6 14.73 25.19 7.59
N ASN A 7 13.50 25.16 7.10
CA ASN A 7 12.32 25.57 7.85
C ASN A 7 12.21 24.69 9.13
N PRO A 8 12.13 25.26 10.35
CA PRO A 8 11.96 24.46 11.55
C PRO A 8 10.66 23.67 11.50
N VAL A 9 10.74 22.42 11.93
CA VAL A 9 9.83 21.25 11.76
C VAL A 9 8.38 21.44 12.28
N HIS A 10 7.94 22.66 12.61
CA HIS A 10 6.69 22.93 13.33
C HIS A 10 5.77 24.01 12.75
N LYS A 11 6.21 24.86 11.80
CA LYS A 11 5.39 25.93 11.24
C LYS A 11 4.92 25.61 9.81
N ASN A 12 3.65 25.86 9.49
CA ASN A 12 3.06 25.63 8.16
C ASN A 12 3.29 26.79 7.17
N PHE A 13 4.26 27.65 7.49
CA PHE A 13 4.65 28.81 6.72
C PHE A 13 6.13 29.09 6.96
N TYR A 14 6.74 29.91 6.11
CA TYR A 14 8.07 30.50 6.32
C TYR A 14 7.99 32.01 6.14
N ILE A 15 8.92 32.76 6.75
CA ILE A 15 8.97 34.23 6.60
C ILE A 15 10.16 34.60 5.71
N LYS A 16 9.90 35.43 4.70
CA LYS A 16 10.92 36.03 3.84
C LYS A 16 10.55 37.50 3.60
N ASP A 17 11.53 38.41 3.73
CA ASP A 17 11.34 39.85 3.49
C ASP A 17 10.15 40.45 4.26
N SER A 18 10.01 40.06 5.54
CA SER A 18 8.90 40.47 6.44
C SER A 18 7.50 40.03 6.00
N VAL A 19 7.39 39.07 5.09
CA VAL A 19 6.14 38.47 4.64
C VAL A 19 6.15 36.97 4.96
N ALA A 20 5.05 36.47 5.52
CA ALA A 20 4.85 35.04 5.71
C ALA A 20 4.30 34.42 4.42
N TYR A 21 4.79 33.23 4.07
CA TYR A 21 4.40 32.46 2.90
C TYR A 21 4.04 31.03 3.31
N THR A 22 3.00 30.45 2.71
CA THR A 22 2.68 29.04 2.90
C THR A 22 3.73 28.13 2.23
N GLU A 23 3.62 26.82 2.42
CA GLU A 23 4.48 25.83 1.75
C GLU A 23 4.42 25.89 0.22
N ASP A 24 3.30 26.38 -0.34
CA ASP A 24 3.10 26.59 -1.78
C ASP A 24 3.54 28.00 -2.24
N HIS A 25 4.34 28.70 -1.43
CA HIS A 25 4.84 30.05 -1.72
C HIS A 25 3.73 31.12 -1.87
N ILE A 26 2.55 30.90 -1.29
CA ILE A 26 1.46 31.88 -1.31
C ILE A 26 1.60 32.85 -0.14
N PRO A 27 1.55 34.18 -0.36
CA PRO A 27 1.60 35.15 0.72
C PRO A 27 0.43 34.99 1.69
N VAL A 28 0.74 34.97 2.98
CA VAL A 28 -0.25 34.78 4.05
C VAL A 28 -0.87 36.12 4.41
N ARG A 29 -2.19 36.18 4.33
CA ARG A 29 -3.03 37.25 4.90
C ARG A 29 -4.08 36.72 5.86
N LYS A 30 -4.48 35.45 5.67
CA LYS A 30 -5.49 34.79 6.47
C LYS A 30 -4.84 33.83 7.46
N LEU A 31 -5.14 34.03 8.74
CA LEU A 31 -4.67 33.21 9.85
C LEU A 31 -5.78 32.30 10.35
N TYR A 32 -5.40 31.13 10.84
CA TYR A 32 -6.27 30.19 11.53
C TYR A 32 -5.94 30.21 13.02
N ILE A 33 -6.94 30.47 13.85
CA ILE A 33 -6.79 30.51 15.30
C ILE A 33 -7.56 29.36 15.95
N TYR A 34 -6.99 28.77 17.00
CA TYR A 34 -7.62 27.66 17.73
C TYR A 34 -7.29 27.76 19.22
N ASN A 35 -7.98 26.95 20.02
CA ASN A 35 -7.97 27.04 21.48
C ASN A 35 -8.56 28.37 21.99
N VAL A 36 -9.54 28.92 21.29
CA VAL A 36 -10.18 30.19 21.66
C VAL A 36 -11.19 29.93 22.77
N SER A 37 -11.08 30.62 23.91
CA SER A 37 -12.06 30.50 25.00
C SER A 37 -13.45 30.98 24.53
N PRO A 38 -14.56 30.30 24.90
CA PRO A 38 -15.91 30.79 24.62
C PRO A 38 -16.22 32.17 25.18
N GLU A 39 -15.46 32.62 26.18
CA GLU A 39 -15.58 33.96 26.80
C GLU A 39 -14.98 35.07 25.92
N LEU A 40 -14.14 34.72 24.96
CA LEU A 40 -13.58 35.67 23.99
C LEU A 40 -14.56 35.88 22.84
N ASN A 41 -15.30 36.98 22.90
CA ASN A 41 -16.15 37.40 21.78
C ASN A 41 -15.32 37.94 20.61
N GLN A 42 -15.95 38.07 19.44
CA GLN A 42 -15.30 38.52 18.22
C GLN A 42 -14.64 39.91 18.35
N SER A 43 -15.26 40.86 19.03
CA SER A 43 -14.74 42.22 19.21
C SER A 43 -13.43 42.23 20.00
N ILE A 44 -13.33 41.44 21.07
CA ILE A 44 -12.08 41.33 21.86
C ILE A 44 -10.93 40.81 20.98
N LEU A 45 -11.22 39.87 20.10
CA LEU A 45 -10.22 39.31 19.18
C LEU A 45 -9.86 40.31 18.06
N GLU A 46 -10.83 41.06 17.54
CA GLU A 46 -10.59 42.15 16.59
C GLU A 46 -9.67 43.21 17.18
N ASP A 47 -9.95 43.66 18.40
CA ASP A 47 -9.11 44.65 19.10
C ASP A 47 -7.68 44.11 19.32
N TYR A 48 -7.57 42.86 19.80
CA TYR A 48 -6.27 42.25 20.05
C TYR A 48 -5.46 42.07 18.78
N PHE A 49 -6.03 41.47 17.73
CA PHE A 49 -5.32 41.27 16.47
C PHE A 49 -5.11 42.59 15.70
N GLY A 50 -5.94 43.60 15.95
CA GLY A 50 -5.76 44.97 15.47
C GLY A 50 -4.44 45.61 15.91
N THR A 51 -3.84 45.16 17.01
CA THR A 51 -2.53 45.65 17.46
C THR A 51 -1.37 45.32 16.50
N PHE A 52 -1.55 44.31 15.62
CA PHE A 52 -0.55 43.93 14.62
C PHE A 52 -0.74 44.66 13.28
N GLY A 53 -1.95 45.18 13.02
CA GLY A 53 -2.31 45.93 11.82
C GLY A 53 -3.80 45.87 11.49
N LEU A 54 -4.20 46.39 10.33
CA LEU A 54 -5.62 46.48 9.96
C LEU A 54 -6.21 45.09 9.69
N VAL A 55 -7.16 44.68 10.54
CA VAL A 55 -7.93 43.44 10.40
C VAL A 55 -9.20 43.72 9.60
N LEU A 56 -9.40 42.99 8.50
CA LEU A 56 -10.59 43.12 7.64
C LEU A 56 -11.77 42.30 8.16
N SER A 57 -11.50 41.16 8.79
CA SER A 57 -12.53 40.32 9.37
C SER A 57 -11.96 39.35 10.40
N VAL A 58 -12.68 39.14 11.50
CA VAL A 58 -12.50 38.00 12.40
C VAL A 58 -13.76 37.15 12.37
N GLN A 59 -13.61 35.83 12.32
CA GLN A 59 -14.74 34.91 12.40
C GLN A 59 -14.43 33.83 13.42
N VAL A 60 -15.31 33.62 14.38
CA VAL A 60 -15.18 32.57 15.39
C VAL A 60 -16.34 31.60 15.24
N PHE A 61 -16.05 30.31 15.24
CA PHE A 61 -17.04 29.25 15.10
C PHE A 61 -16.72 28.09 16.02
N ARG A 62 -17.77 27.38 16.43
CA ARG A 62 -17.63 26.14 17.20
C ARG A 62 -17.02 25.06 16.30
N PRO A 63 -15.95 24.37 16.74
CA PRO A 63 -15.44 23.23 16.00
C PRO A 63 -16.54 22.16 15.90
N ARG A 64 -16.77 21.65 14.68
CA ARG A 64 -17.65 20.48 14.49
C ARG A 64 -16.93 19.26 15.06
N ILE A 65 -17.20 18.89 16.33
CA ILE A 65 -16.66 17.72 17.09
C ILE A 65 -15.37 17.18 16.46
N HIS A 66 -14.25 17.80 16.83
CA HIS A 66 -12.92 17.41 16.37
C HIS A 66 -12.30 16.48 17.41
N THR A 67 -12.34 15.17 17.18
CA THR A 67 -11.37 14.26 17.80
C THR A 67 -10.03 14.45 17.11
N THR A 68 -9.36 15.58 17.37
CA THR A 68 -7.93 15.71 17.07
C THR A 68 -7.20 14.65 17.87
N GLY A 69 -6.56 13.71 17.18
CA GLY A 69 -5.83 12.56 17.72
C GLY A 69 -4.56 12.91 18.51
N PHE A 70 -4.64 13.87 19.42
CA PHE A 70 -3.66 14.08 20.48
C PHE A 70 -4.30 13.72 21.81
N HIS A 71 -4.23 12.45 22.19
CA HIS A 71 -3.72 12.02 23.50
C HIS A 71 -3.79 10.50 23.65
N ASN A 72 -2.61 9.90 23.77
CA ASN A 72 -2.41 8.71 24.59
C ASN A 72 -2.85 9.05 26.02
N HIS A 73 -4.02 8.56 26.42
CA HIS A 73 -4.22 7.80 27.65
C HIS A 73 -5.71 7.50 27.81
N LYS A 74 -6.01 6.23 28.06
CA LYS A 74 -7.30 5.74 28.55
C LYS A 74 -7.89 6.71 29.58
N ARG A 75 -9.01 7.36 29.27
CA ARG A 75 -10.05 7.74 30.23
C ARG A 75 -11.32 8.13 29.49
N ASN A 76 -12.32 7.27 29.68
CA ASN A 76 -13.76 7.54 29.74
C ASN A 76 -14.37 8.46 28.70
N VAL A 77 -15.31 7.88 27.95
CA VAL A 77 -16.45 8.53 27.31
C VAL A 77 -17.09 9.51 28.31
N ALA A 78 -16.68 10.78 28.23
CA ALA A 78 -17.18 11.85 29.06
C ALA A 78 -18.21 12.65 28.26
N ARG A 79 -19.40 12.68 28.83
CA ARG A 79 -20.56 13.55 28.56
C ARG A 79 -20.15 14.92 28.03
N TYR A 80 -20.90 15.40 27.03
CA TYR A 80 -20.92 16.79 26.56
C TYR A 80 -20.76 17.79 27.72
N THR A 81 -19.60 18.45 27.80
CA THR A 81 -19.38 19.62 28.65
C THR A 81 -19.59 20.91 27.85
N PRO A 82 -20.20 21.97 28.43
CA PRO A 82 -20.45 23.26 27.77
C PRO A 82 -19.19 24.10 27.43
N THR A 83 -17.99 23.57 27.65
CA THR A 83 -16.70 24.27 27.60
C THR A 83 -15.88 23.93 26.35
N SER A 84 -16.53 23.68 25.20
CA SER A 84 -15.81 23.41 23.95
C SER A 84 -15.11 24.68 23.45
N LEU A 85 -13.77 24.67 23.46
CA LEU A 85 -12.93 25.71 22.86
C LEU A 85 -13.33 25.98 21.41
N LEU A 86 -13.32 27.25 21.01
CA LEU A 86 -13.67 27.72 19.69
C LEU A 86 -12.44 27.76 18.76
N THR A 87 -12.73 27.86 17.47
CA THR A 87 -11.74 28.07 16.40
C THR A 87 -12.16 29.27 15.56
N GLY A 88 -11.23 29.89 14.86
CA GLY A 88 -11.56 31.07 14.07
C GLY A 88 -10.60 31.37 12.94
N LEU A 89 -10.92 32.41 12.20
CA LEU A 89 -10.16 32.94 11.08
C LEU A 89 -9.96 34.43 11.28
N VAL A 90 -8.75 34.92 11.02
CA VAL A 90 -8.41 36.35 11.05
C VAL A 90 -7.86 36.72 9.68
N LEU A 91 -8.42 37.74 9.05
CA LEU A 91 -7.96 38.23 7.74
C LEU A 91 -7.37 39.64 7.89
N TYR A 92 -6.11 39.80 7.51
CA TYR A 92 -5.45 41.10 7.48
C TYR A 92 -5.56 41.79 6.12
N ALA A 93 -5.57 43.13 6.15
CA ALA A 93 -5.43 43.94 4.95
C ALA A 93 -4.06 43.70 4.31
N GLU A 94 -2.98 43.81 5.09
CA GLU A 94 -1.61 43.70 4.62
C GLU A 94 -0.92 42.38 5.03
N LYS A 95 -0.12 41.84 4.11
CA LYS A 95 0.65 40.59 4.31
C LYS A 95 1.66 40.69 5.45
N ARG A 96 2.24 41.89 5.63
CA ARG A 96 3.23 42.17 6.68
C ARG A 96 2.62 42.11 8.07
N ASP A 97 1.37 42.52 8.21
CA ASP A 97 0.68 42.53 9.51
C ASP A 97 0.30 41.11 9.95
N ALA A 98 -0.17 40.29 9.01
CA ALA A 98 -0.35 38.86 9.23
C ALA A 98 0.98 38.17 9.64
N ALA A 99 2.10 38.56 9.01
CA ALA A 99 3.40 38.03 9.34
C ALA A 99 3.83 38.39 10.78
N LYS A 100 3.57 39.62 11.25
CA LYS A 100 3.84 40.05 12.63
C LYS A 100 3.09 39.19 13.64
N ALA A 101 1.80 38.95 13.40
CA ALA A 101 0.99 38.10 14.27
C ALA A 101 1.52 36.66 14.30
N LEU A 102 2.01 36.13 13.18
CA LEU A 102 2.58 34.78 13.08
C LEU A 102 3.98 34.58 13.70
N ILE A 103 4.64 35.65 14.12
CA ILE A 103 5.93 35.54 14.82
C ILE A 103 5.75 34.73 16.11
N SER A 104 4.68 35.02 16.87
CA SER A 104 4.28 34.24 18.04
C SER A 104 3.26 33.17 17.66
N GLU A 105 3.50 31.91 18.03
CA GLU A 105 2.50 30.86 17.85
C GLU A 105 1.40 30.93 18.93
N ILE A 106 1.75 31.44 20.12
CA ILE A 106 0.87 31.50 21.29
C ILE A 106 0.63 32.97 21.65
N HIS A 107 -0.65 33.33 21.69
CA HIS A 107 -1.12 34.66 22.06
C HIS A 107 -1.88 34.59 23.38
N HIS A 108 -1.67 35.59 24.22
CA HIS A 108 -2.34 35.70 25.53
C HIS A 108 -3.37 36.81 25.45
N VAL A 109 -4.65 36.45 25.52
CA VAL A 109 -5.78 37.38 25.44
C VAL A 109 -6.69 37.14 26.63
N ASN A 110 -6.82 38.13 27.51
CA ASN A 110 -7.61 38.06 28.75
C ASN A 110 -7.37 36.77 29.56
N GLY A 111 -6.11 36.38 29.75
CA GLY A 111 -5.72 35.17 30.49
C GLY A 111 -5.92 33.85 29.73
N SER A 112 -6.49 33.88 28.52
CA SER A 112 -6.64 32.71 27.65
C SER A 112 -5.48 32.59 26.65
N HIS A 113 -5.02 31.35 26.42
CA HIS A 113 -3.98 31.05 25.44
C HIS A 113 -4.58 30.66 24.10
N ILE A 114 -4.40 31.49 23.08
CA ILE A 114 -4.83 31.24 21.71
C ILE A 114 -3.63 30.80 20.89
N LYS A 115 -3.80 29.78 20.05
CA LYS A 115 -2.77 29.37 19.10
C LYS A 115 -3.10 29.86 17.70
N VAL A 116 -2.08 30.32 16.98
CA VAL A 116 -2.22 30.96 15.66
C VAL A 116 -1.34 30.24 14.64
N LEU A 117 -1.91 29.95 13.47
CA LEU A 117 -1.24 29.34 12.32
C LEU A 117 -1.61 30.10 11.05
N ALA A 118 -0.83 29.92 9.98
CA ALA A 118 -1.28 30.35 8.66
C ALA A 118 -2.49 29.51 8.24
N SER A 119 -3.50 30.11 7.59
CA SER A 119 -4.53 29.31 6.91
C SER A 119 -3.91 28.56 5.73
N ASP A 120 -4.51 27.43 5.33
CA ASP A 120 -4.05 26.66 4.18
C ASP A 120 -3.95 27.52 2.91
N SER A 121 -3.02 27.15 2.01
CA SER A 121 -2.73 27.91 0.79
C SER A 121 -3.97 28.22 -0.04
N TRP A 122 -4.89 27.27 -0.20
CA TRP A 122 -6.15 27.44 -0.93
C TRP A 122 -7.20 28.33 -0.23
N HIS A 123 -6.98 28.72 1.02
CA HIS A 123 -7.82 29.68 1.75
C HIS A 123 -7.24 31.10 1.73
N GLN A 124 -6.01 31.28 1.23
CA GLN A 124 -5.41 32.59 1.10
C GLN A 124 -6.08 33.39 -0.03
N PRO A 125 -6.21 34.72 0.08
CA PRO A 125 -6.86 35.55 -0.95
C PRO A 125 -6.24 35.42 -2.34
N GLU A 126 -4.93 35.15 -2.42
CA GLU A 126 -4.17 35.10 -3.68
C GLU A 126 -3.99 33.66 -4.23
N ALA A 127 -4.66 32.66 -3.63
CA ALA A 127 -4.48 31.25 -3.97
C ALA A 127 -4.65 30.96 -5.47
N TYR A 128 -5.69 31.51 -6.09
CA TYR A 128 -6.02 31.24 -7.50
C TYR A 128 -5.60 32.39 -8.43
N GLY A 129 -4.65 33.22 -7.97
CA GLY A 129 -4.31 34.49 -8.60
C GLY A 129 -5.34 35.58 -8.29
N MET A 130 -4.97 36.84 -8.51
CA MET A 130 -5.96 37.93 -8.55
C MET A 130 -6.93 37.64 -9.71
N PRO A 131 -8.25 37.87 -9.56
CA PRO A 131 -9.11 37.96 -10.73
C PRO A 131 -8.45 38.98 -11.66
N ARG A 132 -8.08 38.53 -12.87
CA ARG A 132 -7.70 39.44 -13.93
C ARG A 132 -8.97 40.19 -14.29
N ASP A 133 -9.33 41.20 -13.51
CA ASP A 133 -9.87 42.38 -14.16
C ASP A 133 -8.82 42.73 -15.22
N PRO A 134 -9.18 42.74 -16.52
CA PRO A 134 -8.23 43.18 -17.53
C PRO A 134 -7.67 44.51 -17.00
N PRO A 135 -6.33 44.68 -16.99
CA PRO A 135 -5.76 45.96 -16.59
C PRO A 135 -6.55 47.01 -17.35
N VAL A 136 -7.06 48.03 -16.65
CA VAL A 136 -7.73 49.17 -17.28
C VAL A 136 -6.70 49.76 -18.22
N MET A 137 -6.71 49.27 -19.47
CA MET A 137 -5.71 49.63 -20.44
C MET A 137 -6.06 51.07 -20.84
N PRO A 138 -5.07 51.98 -20.87
CA PRO A 138 -5.30 53.27 -21.49
C PRO A 138 -5.83 53.05 -22.91
N PRO A 139 -6.73 53.90 -23.43
CA PRO A 139 -7.57 53.60 -24.59
C PRO A 139 -6.86 53.31 -25.93
N ASN A 140 -5.52 53.23 -25.98
CA ASN A 140 -4.71 53.09 -27.19
C ASN A 140 -3.57 52.05 -27.12
N THR A 141 -3.61 51.06 -26.22
CA THR A 141 -2.61 49.97 -26.19
C THR A 141 -3.22 48.65 -26.66
N GLU A 142 -2.68 48.07 -27.73
CA GLU A 142 -3.05 46.73 -28.17
C GLU A 142 -2.67 45.69 -27.08
N PRO A 143 -3.54 44.70 -26.82
CA PRO A 143 -3.23 43.66 -25.84
C PRO A 143 -2.03 42.83 -26.31
N PRO A 144 -1.12 42.44 -25.40
CA PRO A 144 -0.01 41.58 -25.76
C PRO A 144 -0.53 40.24 -26.32
N PRO A 145 0.18 39.65 -27.31
CA PRO A 145 -0.22 38.36 -27.86
C PRO A 145 -0.24 37.28 -26.76
N PRO A 146 -1.17 36.31 -26.83
CA PRO A 146 -1.25 35.26 -25.84
C PRO A 146 0.07 34.45 -25.80
N PRO A 147 0.47 33.92 -24.63
CA PRO A 147 1.65 33.07 -24.53
C PRO A 147 1.58 31.90 -25.53
N ALA A 148 2.71 31.50 -26.12
CA ALA A 148 2.77 30.48 -27.18
C ALA A 148 2.07 29.16 -26.79
N ILE A 149 2.13 28.76 -25.52
CA ILE A 149 1.44 27.56 -25.01
C ILE A 149 -0.08 27.64 -25.16
N MET A 150 -0.67 28.84 -25.15
CA MET A 150 -2.11 29.05 -25.32
C MET A 150 -2.54 28.91 -26.79
N ILE A 151 -1.61 28.85 -27.74
CA ILE A 151 -1.90 28.65 -29.17
C ILE A 151 -2.10 27.16 -29.50
N LEU A 152 -1.48 26.26 -28.71
CA LEU A 152 -1.61 24.81 -28.88
C LEU A 152 -3.07 24.39 -28.72
N ASN A 153 -3.51 23.38 -29.48
CA ASN A 153 -4.84 22.77 -29.28
C ASN A 153 -4.85 21.83 -28.07
N ASP A 154 -6.04 21.40 -27.66
CA ASP A 154 -6.21 20.60 -26.44
C ASP A 154 -5.56 19.21 -26.53
N HIS A 155 -5.45 18.63 -27.74
CA HIS A 155 -4.73 17.37 -27.95
C HIS A 155 -3.22 17.50 -27.72
N CYS A 156 -2.61 18.59 -28.19
CA CYS A 156 -1.20 18.87 -27.92
C CYS A 156 -0.97 19.09 -26.42
N LEU A 157 -1.88 19.80 -25.75
CA LEU A 157 -1.81 20.03 -24.30
C LEU A 157 -1.98 18.73 -23.51
N GLU A 158 -2.90 17.84 -23.90
CA GLU A 158 -3.05 16.51 -23.33
C GLU A 158 -1.79 15.67 -23.51
N HIS A 159 -1.16 15.73 -24.70
CA HIS A 159 0.09 15.01 -24.95
C HIS A 159 1.24 15.56 -24.09
N ILE A 160 1.33 16.88 -23.91
CA ILE A 160 2.29 17.50 -22.97
C ILE A 160 2.04 16.99 -21.54
N LEU A 161 0.78 16.90 -21.12
CA LEU A 161 0.40 16.45 -19.78
C LEU A 161 0.94 15.05 -19.45
N GLN A 162 1.03 14.15 -20.45
CA GLN A 162 1.58 12.80 -20.29
C GLN A 162 3.07 12.77 -19.91
N TYR A 163 3.82 13.83 -20.22
CA TYR A 163 5.24 13.94 -19.88
C TYR A 163 5.50 14.60 -18.52
N LEU A 164 4.45 15.11 -17.87
CA LEU A 164 4.57 15.80 -16.58
C LEU A 164 4.47 14.82 -15.40
N SER A 165 5.17 15.15 -14.31
CA SER A 165 5.00 14.44 -13.04
C SER A 165 3.59 14.66 -12.47
N LEU A 166 3.13 13.81 -11.54
CA LEU A 166 1.80 13.96 -10.96
C LEU A 166 1.59 15.35 -10.32
N ALA A 167 2.61 15.88 -9.65
CA ALA A 167 2.59 17.22 -9.08
C ALA A 167 2.44 18.29 -10.17
N ASP A 168 3.27 18.21 -11.21
CA ASP A 168 3.25 19.17 -12.33
C ASP A 168 1.93 19.11 -13.11
N GLN A 169 1.31 17.94 -13.24
CA GLN A 169 -0.01 17.82 -13.87
C GLN A 169 -1.10 18.54 -13.05
N VAL A 170 -1.05 18.44 -11.72
CA VAL A 170 -1.97 19.18 -10.84
C VAL A 170 -1.70 20.68 -10.92
N HIS A 171 -0.43 21.11 -10.95
CA HIS A 171 -0.06 22.51 -11.13
C HIS A 171 -0.49 23.06 -12.49
N PHE A 172 -0.38 22.25 -13.55
CA PHE A 172 -0.91 22.55 -14.87
C PHE A 172 -2.41 22.84 -14.79
N ALA A 173 -3.17 21.95 -14.14
CA ALA A 173 -4.62 22.14 -13.94
C ALA A 173 -4.96 23.38 -13.09
N ARG A 174 -4.07 23.78 -12.17
CA ARG A 174 -4.26 24.97 -11.31
C ARG A 174 -3.98 26.28 -12.03
N SER A 175 -3.18 26.25 -13.10
CA SER A 175 -2.66 27.46 -13.76
C SER A 175 -3.74 28.30 -14.45
N CYS A 176 -4.73 27.67 -15.10
CA CYS A 176 -5.89 28.37 -15.66
C CYS A 176 -7.08 27.42 -15.92
N LEU A 177 -8.28 27.99 -16.12
CA LEU A 177 -9.51 27.22 -16.38
C LEU A 177 -9.40 26.31 -17.61
N ARG A 178 -8.70 26.76 -18.67
CA ARG A 178 -8.50 25.94 -19.87
C ARG A 178 -7.67 24.71 -19.57
N PHE A 179 -6.54 24.87 -18.88
CA PHE A 179 -5.66 23.75 -18.52
C PHE A 179 -6.35 22.81 -17.53
N ARG A 180 -7.17 23.33 -16.62
CA ARG A 180 -8.06 22.51 -15.77
C ARG A 180 -9.00 21.65 -16.61
N GLY A 181 -9.63 22.23 -17.63
CA GLY A 181 -10.49 21.49 -18.57
C GLY A 181 -9.75 20.37 -19.29
N VAL A 182 -8.57 20.66 -19.85
CA VAL A 182 -7.72 19.64 -20.51
C VAL A 182 -7.33 18.52 -19.54
N TYR A 183 -6.89 18.87 -18.32
CA TYR A 183 -6.56 17.89 -17.29
C TYR A 183 -7.76 16.99 -16.95
N GLN A 184 -8.96 17.56 -16.80
CA GLN A 184 -10.19 16.81 -16.51
C GLN A 184 -10.62 15.91 -17.66
N MET A 185 -10.34 16.27 -18.92
CA MET A 185 -10.57 15.38 -20.06
C MET A 185 -9.58 14.20 -20.07
N ALA A 186 -8.32 14.45 -19.69
CA ALA A 186 -7.25 13.47 -19.74
C ALA A 186 -7.26 12.50 -18.54
N THR A 187 -7.72 12.94 -17.36
CA THR A 187 -7.65 12.14 -16.13
C THR A 187 -8.28 10.73 -16.20
N PRO A 188 -9.35 10.44 -16.97
CA PRO A 188 -9.88 9.08 -17.06
C PRO A 188 -8.92 8.09 -17.72
N LEU A 189 -7.96 8.58 -18.51
CA LEU A 189 -6.91 7.79 -19.14
C LEU A 189 -5.64 7.77 -18.29
N LEU A 190 -5.23 8.92 -17.76
CA LEU A 190 -3.96 9.08 -17.04
C LEU A 190 -3.98 8.47 -15.63
N HIS A 191 -5.08 8.60 -14.89
CA HIS A 191 -5.11 8.33 -13.44
C HIS A 191 -5.89 7.08 -13.05
N LYS A 192 -6.00 6.08 -13.93
CA LYS A 192 -6.67 4.80 -13.59
C LYS A 192 -5.95 4.07 -12.46
N SER A 193 -4.62 4.12 -12.44
CA SER A 193 -3.79 3.46 -11.44
C SER A 193 -2.78 4.46 -10.90
N VAL A 194 -2.78 4.68 -9.59
CA VAL A 194 -1.91 5.64 -8.91
C VAL A 194 -1.18 4.95 -7.78
N ASP A 195 0.12 5.22 -7.67
CA ASP A 195 0.95 4.72 -6.58
C ASP A 195 1.06 5.81 -5.50
N TRP A 196 0.89 5.42 -4.24
CA TRP A 196 0.99 6.32 -3.09
C TRP A 196 2.32 7.08 -3.03
N SER A 197 3.41 6.48 -3.48
CA SER A 197 4.74 7.11 -3.52
C SER A 197 4.79 8.38 -4.36
N GLN A 198 3.91 8.53 -5.36
CA GLN A 198 3.85 9.72 -6.21
C GLN A 198 3.40 10.97 -5.43
N PHE A 199 2.74 10.80 -4.27
CA PHE A 199 2.37 11.91 -3.40
C PHE A 199 3.49 12.36 -2.46
N GLY A 200 4.64 11.68 -2.45
CA GLY A 200 5.72 11.93 -1.48
C GLY A 200 6.29 13.35 -1.53
N ASP A 201 6.32 13.94 -2.72
CA ASP A 201 6.86 15.29 -2.96
C ASP A 201 5.75 16.35 -3.18
N MET A 202 4.48 15.96 -3.05
CA MET A 202 3.33 16.83 -3.27
C MET A 202 2.94 17.59 -2.00
N THR A 203 2.46 18.83 -2.13
CA THR A 203 1.90 19.56 -0.98
C THR A 203 0.50 19.04 -0.62
N VAL A 204 -0.04 19.45 0.54
CA VAL A 204 -1.41 19.08 0.92
C VAL A 204 -2.43 19.59 -0.12
N TRP A 205 -2.14 20.76 -0.72
CA TRP A 205 -2.99 21.33 -1.75
C TRP A 205 -2.97 20.49 -3.02
N ASP A 206 -1.80 20.05 -3.45
CA ASP A 206 -1.66 19.20 -4.63
C ASP A 206 -2.42 17.89 -4.48
N VAL A 207 -2.27 17.21 -3.34
CA VAL A 207 -3.00 15.96 -3.05
C VAL A 207 -4.51 16.18 -3.01
N ARG A 208 -4.96 17.28 -2.39
CA ARG A 208 -6.38 17.63 -2.34
C ARG A 208 -6.95 17.87 -3.74
N ASP A 209 -6.28 18.69 -4.54
CA ASP A 209 -6.72 19.02 -5.90
C ASP A 209 -6.72 17.76 -6.79
N PHE A 210 -5.73 16.87 -6.62
CA PHE A 210 -5.71 15.57 -7.29
C PHE A 210 -6.97 14.76 -6.98
N PHE A 211 -7.30 14.53 -5.70
CA PHE A 211 -8.49 13.72 -5.36
C PHE A 211 -9.80 14.41 -5.76
N GLU A 212 -9.84 15.74 -5.76
CA GLU A 212 -11.00 16.49 -6.21
C GLU A 212 -11.24 16.38 -7.73
N LEU A 213 -10.16 16.44 -8.52
CA LEU A 213 -10.22 16.45 -9.98
C LEU A 213 -10.23 15.06 -10.61
N SER A 214 -9.44 14.14 -10.05
CA SER A 214 -9.10 12.84 -10.64
C SER A 214 -9.66 11.66 -9.85
N GLY A 215 -9.99 11.86 -8.56
CA GLY A 215 -10.34 10.77 -7.65
C GLY A 215 -11.49 9.87 -8.13
N CYS A 216 -12.50 10.44 -8.80
CA CYS A 216 -13.64 9.67 -9.30
C CYS A 216 -13.31 8.74 -10.49
N HIS A 217 -12.12 8.87 -11.08
CA HIS A 217 -11.63 8.04 -12.19
C HIS A 217 -10.60 6.99 -11.75
N VAL A 218 -10.07 7.10 -10.53
CA VAL A 218 -9.09 6.15 -10.00
C VAL A 218 -9.73 4.79 -9.77
N GLN A 219 -9.09 3.75 -10.32
CA GLN A 219 -9.47 2.35 -10.16
C GLN A 219 -8.53 1.60 -9.24
N LYS A 220 -7.25 2.00 -9.17
CA LYS A 220 -6.24 1.34 -8.34
C LYS A 220 -5.43 2.38 -7.59
N LEU A 221 -5.33 2.19 -6.27
CA LEU A 221 -4.50 3.00 -5.39
C LEU A 221 -3.62 2.06 -4.57
N MET A 222 -2.34 1.99 -4.96
CA MET A 222 -1.40 0.93 -4.59
C MET A 222 -0.11 1.50 -3.98
N GLY A 223 0.70 0.63 -3.39
CA GLY A 223 2.02 1.00 -2.89
C GLY A 223 2.00 1.39 -1.41
N LYS A 224 3.06 2.05 -0.96
CA LYS A 224 3.21 2.45 0.45
C LYS A 224 2.90 3.92 0.61
N LEU A 225 2.05 4.24 1.59
CA LEU A 225 1.78 5.62 1.95
C LEU A 225 3.10 6.33 2.31
N PRO A 226 3.40 7.51 1.72
CA PRO A 226 4.63 8.22 2.02
C PRO A 226 4.73 8.51 3.51
N ARG A 227 5.86 8.14 4.11
CA ARG A 227 6.17 8.47 5.51
C ARG A 227 6.82 9.86 5.65
N THR A 228 7.05 10.56 4.54
CA THR A 228 8.02 11.66 4.44
C THR A 228 7.44 13.09 4.54
N ASN A 229 8.27 13.89 5.21
CA ASN A 229 8.53 15.33 5.21
C ASN A 229 7.53 16.34 5.78
N SER A 230 6.21 16.18 5.68
CA SER A 230 5.31 17.12 6.37
C SER A 230 4.27 16.42 7.24
N LYS A 231 4.29 16.70 8.55
CA LYS A 231 3.24 16.25 9.48
C LYS A 231 1.84 16.59 8.98
N ARG A 232 1.70 17.66 8.18
CA ARG A 232 0.43 18.09 7.57
C ARG A 232 -0.01 17.17 6.44
N LEU A 233 0.88 16.77 5.53
CA LEU A 233 0.56 15.78 4.51
C LEU A 233 0.30 14.43 5.16
N THR A 234 1.16 14.00 6.09
CA THR A 234 0.92 12.80 6.87
C THR A 234 -0.39 12.88 7.65
N PHE A 235 -0.82 14.06 8.11
CA PHE A 235 -2.12 14.25 8.77
C PHE A 235 -3.29 14.27 7.79
N PHE A 236 -3.14 14.87 6.61
CA PHE A 236 -4.20 14.87 5.59
C PHE A 236 -4.39 13.46 5.03
N LEU A 237 -3.29 12.80 4.71
CA LEU A 237 -3.25 11.39 4.34
C LEU A 237 -3.44 10.47 5.54
N SER A 238 -3.39 10.96 6.78
CA SER A 238 -3.72 10.14 7.95
C SER A 238 -5.16 9.74 7.75
N LEU A 239 -5.33 8.43 7.60
CA LEU A 239 -6.58 7.79 7.22
C LEU A 239 -7.54 7.74 8.40
N SER A 240 -7.70 8.88 9.08
CA SER A 240 -8.84 9.12 9.95
C SER A 240 -10.11 9.08 9.10
N SER A 241 -11.21 8.62 9.70
CA SER A 241 -12.54 8.54 9.10
C SER A 241 -12.92 9.81 8.33
N ARG A 242 -12.58 11.00 8.86
CA ARG A 242 -12.87 12.28 8.19
C ARG A 242 -12.10 12.45 6.89
N ASN A 243 -10.81 12.17 6.88
CA ASN A 243 -9.97 12.34 5.69
C ASN A 243 -10.25 11.25 4.67
N MET A 244 -10.39 10.01 5.12
CA MET A 244 -10.87 8.90 4.30
C MET A 244 -12.19 9.27 3.63
N HIS A 245 -13.15 9.86 4.35
CA HIS A 245 -14.42 10.27 3.74
C HIS A 245 -14.22 11.31 2.65
N LYS A 246 -13.37 12.32 2.86
CA LYS A 246 -13.06 13.32 1.82
C LYS A 246 -12.44 12.70 0.56
N ILE A 247 -11.56 11.72 0.75
CA ILE A 247 -10.82 11.06 -0.33
C ILE A 247 -11.72 10.06 -1.05
N PHE A 248 -12.25 9.07 -0.33
CA PHE A 248 -12.89 7.88 -0.89
C PHE A 248 -14.37 8.06 -1.24
N SER A 249 -15.09 9.04 -0.67
CA SER A 249 -16.54 9.19 -0.93
C SER A 249 -16.91 9.38 -2.40
N ARG A 250 -15.97 9.83 -3.23
CA ARG A 250 -16.17 10.06 -4.68
C ARG A 250 -15.54 8.98 -5.57
N MET A 251 -14.77 8.05 -5.00
CA MET A 251 -13.98 7.04 -5.72
C MET A 251 -14.81 5.78 -6.04
N HIS A 252 -15.97 5.95 -6.63
CA HIS A 252 -16.93 4.87 -6.90
C HIS A 252 -16.43 3.79 -7.87
N LYS A 253 -15.36 4.06 -8.64
CA LYS A 253 -14.71 3.11 -9.56
C LYS A 253 -13.51 2.38 -8.96
N LEU A 254 -13.19 2.62 -7.69
CA LEU A 254 -12.02 2.04 -7.03
C LEU A 254 -12.21 0.52 -6.89
N GLU A 255 -11.32 -0.23 -7.53
CA GLU A 255 -11.27 -1.70 -7.53
C GLU A 255 -10.16 -2.25 -6.62
N THR A 256 -9.03 -1.54 -6.52
CA THR A 256 -7.89 -1.95 -5.70
C THR A 256 -7.49 -0.83 -4.75
N LEU A 257 -7.42 -1.15 -3.45
CA LEU A 257 -7.00 -0.22 -2.41
C LEU A 257 -6.01 -0.89 -1.46
N GLU A 258 -4.81 -0.34 -1.38
CA GLU A 258 -3.77 -0.79 -0.45
C GLU A 258 -3.52 0.25 0.64
N LEU A 259 -3.76 -0.11 1.90
CA LEU A 259 -3.62 0.75 3.09
C LEU A 259 -2.70 0.12 4.14
N GLN A 260 -1.72 -0.65 3.70
CA GLN A 260 -0.75 -1.32 4.56
C GLN A 260 0.01 -0.32 5.46
N TYR A 261 0.16 -0.66 6.74
CA TYR A 261 0.83 0.12 7.79
C TYR A 261 0.39 1.59 7.85
N SER A 262 -0.89 1.86 7.60
CA SER A 262 -1.44 3.21 7.50
C SER A 262 -2.16 3.69 8.77
N ASN A 263 -2.05 2.92 9.87
CA ASN A 263 -2.67 3.21 11.17
C ASN A 263 -4.19 3.38 11.07
N VAL A 264 -4.82 2.61 10.18
CA VAL A 264 -6.28 2.55 10.00
C VAL A 264 -6.90 1.78 11.15
N LYS A 265 -8.00 2.30 11.71
CA LYS A 265 -8.80 1.62 12.74
C LYS A 265 -10.16 1.19 12.20
N ASP A 266 -10.87 0.37 12.95
CA ASP A 266 -12.20 -0.12 12.60
C ASP A 266 -13.18 0.98 12.18
N ASP A 267 -13.29 2.07 12.95
CA ASP A 267 -14.23 3.16 12.64
C ASP A 267 -13.89 3.88 11.32
N ASP A 268 -12.61 3.89 10.93
CA ASP A 268 -12.15 4.51 9.70
C ASP A 268 -12.60 3.71 8.47
N LEU A 269 -12.70 2.38 8.59
CA LEU A 269 -13.13 1.48 7.52
C LEU A 269 -14.60 1.66 7.12
N LEU A 270 -15.45 2.25 7.98
CA LEU A 270 -16.85 2.51 7.67
C LEU A 270 -17.03 3.41 6.44
N VAL A 271 -16.02 4.21 6.10
CA VAL A 271 -16.02 5.03 4.90
C VAL A 271 -16.02 4.17 3.63
N LEU A 272 -15.36 3.02 3.67
CA LEU A 272 -15.16 2.15 2.51
C LEU A 272 -16.43 1.38 2.12
N ARG A 273 -17.46 1.36 2.98
CA ARG A 273 -18.73 0.64 2.75
C ARG A 273 -19.43 0.98 1.43
N ASN A 274 -19.18 2.19 0.91
CA ASN A 274 -19.82 2.68 -0.31
C ASN A 274 -19.02 2.39 -1.59
N LEU A 275 -17.84 1.79 -1.48
CA LEU A 275 -16.96 1.48 -2.63
C LEU A 275 -17.41 0.20 -3.32
N ARG A 276 -18.54 0.25 -4.01
CA ARG A 276 -19.21 -0.93 -4.61
C ARG A 276 -18.44 -1.62 -5.74
N SER A 277 -17.32 -1.07 -6.18
CA SER A 277 -16.44 -1.69 -7.18
C SER A 277 -15.19 -2.32 -6.56
N LEU A 278 -15.02 -2.24 -5.24
CA LEU A 278 -13.80 -2.67 -4.55
C LEU A 278 -13.70 -4.20 -4.56
N LYS A 279 -12.63 -4.71 -5.17
CA LYS A 279 -12.34 -6.15 -5.32
C LYS A 279 -11.12 -6.57 -4.52
N THR A 280 -10.11 -5.70 -4.41
CA THR A 280 -8.86 -5.99 -3.73
C THR A 280 -8.64 -4.98 -2.61
N LEU A 281 -8.49 -5.48 -1.38
CA LEU A 281 -8.23 -4.67 -0.21
C LEU A 281 -7.05 -5.23 0.58
N ASN A 282 -6.03 -4.40 0.77
CA ASN A 282 -4.88 -4.74 1.60
C ASN A 282 -4.85 -3.84 2.84
N LEU A 283 -4.95 -4.45 4.02
CA LEU A 283 -4.97 -3.79 5.32
C LEU A 283 -3.81 -4.25 6.22
N ASP A 284 -2.74 -4.81 5.65
CA ASP A 284 -1.62 -5.36 6.41
C ASP A 284 -1.05 -4.37 7.45
N GLY A 285 -0.72 -4.86 8.65
CA GLY A 285 -0.05 -4.09 9.69
C GLY A 285 -0.89 -2.95 10.29
N ASN A 286 -2.22 -3.03 10.19
CA ASN A 286 -3.13 -2.11 10.86
C ASN A 286 -3.70 -2.74 12.16
N ASP A 287 -3.94 -1.89 13.16
CA ASP A 287 -4.52 -2.30 14.44
C ASP A 287 -6.05 -2.37 14.34
N LEU A 288 -6.53 -3.47 13.77
CA LEU A 288 -7.95 -3.73 13.51
C LEU A 288 -8.50 -4.76 14.48
N LEU A 289 -9.61 -4.41 15.15
CA LEU A 289 -10.47 -5.29 15.94
C LEU A 289 -11.51 -6.04 15.08
N VAL A 290 -11.61 -5.69 13.78
CA VAL A 290 -12.37 -6.40 12.73
C VAL A 290 -13.90 -6.34 12.85
N LYS A 291 -14.44 -5.71 13.89
CA LYS A 291 -15.88 -5.53 14.09
C LYS A 291 -16.54 -4.81 12.92
N THR A 292 -15.83 -3.91 12.25
CA THR A 292 -16.39 -3.13 11.14
C THR A 292 -16.13 -3.73 9.76
N LEU A 293 -15.31 -4.80 9.64
CA LEU A 293 -15.10 -5.47 8.35
C LEU A 293 -16.41 -6.00 7.76
N VAL A 294 -17.37 -6.36 8.61
CA VAL A 294 -18.70 -6.82 8.17
C VAL A 294 -19.50 -5.78 7.40
N ASN A 295 -19.13 -4.51 7.51
CA ASN A 295 -19.78 -3.40 6.82
C ASN A 295 -19.10 -3.04 5.49
N LEU A 296 -18.03 -3.75 5.12
CA LEU A 296 -17.34 -3.53 3.86
C LEU A 296 -18.13 -4.13 2.68
N PRO A 297 -17.85 -3.67 1.44
CA PRO A 297 -18.50 -4.20 0.25
C PRO A 297 -18.31 -5.71 0.10
N ASP A 298 -19.37 -6.41 -0.29
CA ASP A 298 -19.37 -7.85 -0.55
C ASP A 298 -18.68 -8.24 -1.87
N THR A 299 -18.30 -7.23 -2.67
CA THR A 299 -17.56 -7.38 -3.93
C THR A 299 -16.08 -7.71 -3.76
N ILE A 300 -15.58 -7.77 -2.52
CA ILE A 300 -14.17 -8.05 -2.24
C ILE A 300 -13.85 -9.51 -2.59
N GLU A 301 -12.94 -9.70 -3.53
CA GLU A 301 -12.43 -10.98 -4.01
C GLU A 301 -11.04 -11.31 -3.42
N SER A 302 -10.28 -10.31 -2.97
CA SER A 302 -8.94 -10.47 -2.40
C SER A 302 -8.76 -9.60 -1.16
N LEU A 303 -8.42 -10.23 -0.04
CA LEU A 303 -8.25 -9.57 1.26
C LEU A 303 -6.92 -9.95 1.91
N SER A 304 -6.12 -8.94 2.27
CA SER A 304 -4.88 -9.10 3.02
C SER A 304 -4.96 -8.42 4.39
N LEU A 305 -4.63 -9.18 5.43
CA LEU A 305 -4.77 -8.84 6.84
C LEU A 305 -3.53 -9.27 7.64
N ASN A 306 -2.36 -9.30 7.00
CA ASN A 306 -1.13 -9.76 7.64
C ASN A 306 -0.75 -8.81 8.77
N GLN A 307 -0.25 -9.32 9.89
CA GLN A 307 0.18 -8.53 11.06
C GLN A 307 -0.92 -7.62 11.62
N CYS A 308 -2.19 -7.98 11.43
CA CYS A 308 -3.32 -7.33 12.07
C CYS A 308 -3.67 -8.01 13.40
N MET A 309 -4.23 -7.26 14.35
CA MET A 309 -4.66 -7.76 15.65
C MET A 309 -6.06 -8.40 15.61
N ILE A 310 -6.21 -9.43 14.77
CA ILE A 310 -7.50 -10.08 14.53
C ILE A 310 -7.66 -11.25 15.49
N SER A 311 -8.81 -11.32 16.16
CA SER A 311 -9.22 -12.53 16.85
C SER A 311 -9.81 -13.55 15.87
N GLY A 312 -9.32 -14.79 15.92
CA GLY A 312 -9.66 -15.89 15.01
C GLY A 312 -11.15 -16.19 14.93
N GLY A 313 -11.92 -15.89 15.98
CA GLY A 313 -13.38 -16.00 15.97
C GLY A 313 -14.06 -15.13 14.89
N TYR A 314 -13.43 -14.03 14.47
CA TYR A 314 -13.98 -13.16 13.42
C TYR A 314 -13.73 -13.66 11.99
N LEU A 315 -12.84 -14.63 11.78
CA LEU A 315 -12.58 -15.17 10.43
C LEU A 315 -13.82 -15.87 9.85
N THR A 316 -14.61 -16.55 10.68
CA THR A 316 -15.91 -17.13 10.25
C THR A 316 -16.87 -16.04 9.78
N THR A 317 -16.87 -14.89 10.46
CA THR A 317 -17.71 -13.74 10.09
C THR A 317 -17.25 -13.14 8.76
N ILE A 318 -15.93 -12.96 8.58
CA ILE A 318 -15.33 -12.53 7.30
C ILE A 318 -15.77 -13.47 6.16
N GLY A 319 -15.67 -14.79 6.36
CA GLY A 319 -16.06 -15.76 5.34
C GLY A 319 -17.55 -15.81 5.00
N LYS A 320 -18.42 -15.33 5.89
CA LYS A 320 -19.86 -15.17 5.64
C LYS A 320 -20.19 -13.88 4.88
N VAL A 321 -19.48 -12.81 5.17
CA VAL A 321 -19.70 -11.49 4.54
C VAL A 321 -19.11 -11.47 3.13
N PHE A 322 -17.86 -11.93 2.97
CA PHE A 322 -17.17 -11.94 1.69
C PHE A 322 -17.34 -13.29 1.00
N TYR A 323 -18.57 -13.60 0.60
CA TYR A 323 -18.88 -14.88 -0.07
C TYR A 323 -18.21 -15.01 -1.45
N GLN A 324 -17.74 -13.91 -2.06
CA GLN A 324 -16.98 -13.92 -3.34
C GLN A 324 -15.47 -14.00 -3.15
N LEU A 325 -14.98 -14.14 -1.91
CA LEU A 325 -13.55 -14.10 -1.61
C LEU A 325 -12.80 -15.29 -2.23
N LYS A 326 -11.79 -14.98 -3.03
CA LYS A 326 -10.89 -15.93 -3.72
C LYS A 326 -9.50 -15.97 -3.13
N GLU A 327 -9.03 -14.86 -2.56
CA GLU A 327 -7.71 -14.77 -1.92
C GLU A 327 -7.81 -14.20 -0.49
N LEU A 328 -7.18 -14.89 0.46
CA LEU A 328 -7.08 -14.48 1.86
C LEU A 328 -5.65 -14.66 2.37
N ASN A 329 -5.07 -13.56 2.85
CA ASN A 329 -3.76 -13.55 3.49
C ASN A 329 -3.89 -13.12 4.96
N ILE A 330 -3.53 -14.02 5.87
CA ILE A 330 -3.60 -13.83 7.33
C ILE A 330 -2.32 -14.36 8.00
N LEU A 331 -1.21 -13.69 7.72
CA LEU A 331 0.09 -14.02 8.32
C LEU A 331 0.32 -13.25 9.62
N SER A 332 0.94 -13.90 10.61
CA SER A 332 1.39 -13.32 11.88
C SER A 332 0.28 -12.57 12.66
N LEU A 333 -0.84 -13.25 12.92
CA LEU A 333 -1.90 -12.71 13.79
C LEU A 333 -1.40 -12.70 15.25
N SER A 334 -1.64 -11.61 15.98
CA SER A 334 -0.96 -11.35 17.26
C SER A 334 -1.58 -12.04 18.49
N GLU A 335 -2.85 -12.48 18.45
CA GLU A 335 -3.57 -12.83 19.69
C GLU A 335 -4.61 -13.97 19.59
N SER A 336 -4.61 -14.82 18.55
CA SER A 336 -5.70 -15.81 18.48
C SER A 336 -5.41 -17.10 17.76
N SER A 337 -5.90 -18.18 18.37
CA SER A 337 -6.15 -19.44 17.70
C SER A 337 -7.30 -19.30 16.70
N VAL A 338 -7.04 -19.72 15.45
CA VAL A 338 -8.05 -19.81 14.41
C VAL A 338 -8.84 -21.11 14.57
N ASP A 339 -10.16 -20.98 14.73
CA ASP A 339 -11.06 -22.14 14.78
C ASP A 339 -11.44 -22.59 13.35
N TYR A 340 -10.53 -23.36 12.73
CA TYR A 340 -10.77 -23.95 11.41
C TYR A 340 -11.96 -24.93 11.41
N GLN A 341 -12.31 -25.55 12.54
CA GLN A 341 -13.43 -26.48 12.60
C GLN A 341 -14.75 -25.74 12.33
N THR A 342 -14.94 -24.60 12.98
CA THR A 342 -16.13 -23.75 12.77
C THR A 342 -16.16 -23.19 11.35
N ILE A 343 -15.02 -22.76 10.79
CA ILE A 343 -14.93 -22.28 9.39
C ILE A 343 -15.48 -23.32 8.41
N ILE A 344 -15.08 -24.58 8.55
CA ILE A 344 -15.51 -25.66 7.67
C ILE A 344 -16.99 -26.01 7.88
N GLN A 345 -17.45 -26.09 9.14
CA GLN A 345 -18.86 -26.41 9.46
C GLN A 345 -19.82 -25.35 8.93
N ASP A 346 -19.44 -24.08 9.02
CA ASP A 346 -20.23 -22.95 8.54
C ASP A 346 -20.18 -22.78 7.00
N LYS A 347 -19.40 -23.62 6.29
CA LYS A 347 -19.15 -23.50 4.85
C LYS A 347 -18.66 -22.11 4.45
N SER A 348 -17.91 -21.46 5.35
CA SER A 348 -17.27 -20.17 5.09
C SER A 348 -16.18 -20.36 4.01
N PHE A 349 -15.91 -19.32 3.23
CA PHE A 349 -14.84 -19.34 2.21
C PHE A 349 -15.02 -20.39 1.09
N ALA A 350 -16.25 -20.62 0.63
CA ALA A 350 -16.57 -21.62 -0.40
C ALA A 350 -15.84 -21.41 -1.75
N PHE A 351 -15.53 -20.16 -2.11
CA PHE A 351 -14.85 -19.82 -3.36
C PHE A 351 -13.36 -19.48 -3.16
N LEU A 352 -12.82 -19.71 -1.96
CA LEU A 352 -11.44 -19.36 -1.67
C LEU A 352 -10.47 -20.30 -2.41
N GLU A 353 -9.67 -19.71 -3.29
CA GLU A 353 -8.70 -20.40 -4.11
C GLU A 353 -7.28 -20.29 -3.55
N THR A 354 -6.95 -19.15 -2.95
CA THR A 354 -5.63 -18.85 -2.38
C THR A 354 -5.75 -18.54 -0.90
N LEU A 355 -5.02 -19.31 -0.09
CA LEU A 355 -4.96 -19.12 1.35
C LEU A 355 -3.51 -19.06 1.83
N ARG A 356 -3.16 -17.99 2.54
CA ARG A 356 -1.87 -17.87 3.23
C ARG A 356 -2.09 -17.66 4.71
N ILE A 357 -1.56 -18.57 5.52
CA ILE A 357 -1.77 -18.59 6.97
C ILE A 357 -0.45 -18.74 7.72
N THR A 358 -0.37 -18.09 8.88
CA THR A 358 0.51 -18.56 9.95
C THR A 358 -0.25 -19.59 10.75
N VAL A 359 0.40 -20.72 11.06
CA VAL A 359 -0.21 -21.76 11.88
C VAL A 359 0.42 -21.74 13.26
N GLU A 360 -0.32 -22.15 14.28
CA GLU A 360 0.16 -22.36 15.66
C GLU A 360 -0.01 -23.83 16.10
N GLU A 361 0.71 -24.25 17.16
CA GLU A 361 0.76 -25.67 17.57
C GLU A 361 -0.58 -26.22 18.07
N ASP A 362 -1.49 -25.39 18.58
CA ASP A 362 -2.79 -25.84 19.10
C ASP A 362 -3.92 -25.81 18.05
N GLU A 363 -3.65 -25.29 16.86
CA GLU A 363 -4.66 -25.10 15.82
C GLU A 363 -4.84 -26.35 14.95
N LYS A 364 -6.07 -26.67 14.55
CA LYS A 364 -6.38 -27.76 13.61
C LYS A 364 -6.28 -27.30 12.16
N TYR A 365 -5.13 -26.73 11.78
CA TYR A 365 -4.94 -26.14 10.45
C TYR A 365 -4.99 -27.19 9.32
N GLU A 366 -4.86 -28.49 9.60
CA GLU A 366 -5.06 -29.55 8.61
C GLU A 366 -6.46 -29.53 7.97
N LEU A 367 -7.45 -28.93 8.64
CA LEU A 367 -8.82 -28.80 8.15
C LEU A 367 -8.95 -27.88 6.93
N VAL A 368 -7.97 -27.01 6.65
CA VAL A 368 -8.00 -26.14 5.46
C VAL A 368 -8.05 -26.92 4.15
N ALA A 369 -7.60 -28.19 4.14
CA ALA A 369 -7.72 -29.08 3.00
C ALA A 369 -9.19 -29.37 2.60
N GLN A 370 -10.15 -29.12 3.50
CA GLN A 370 -11.58 -29.28 3.24
C GLN A 370 -12.21 -28.07 2.51
N LEU A 371 -11.48 -26.95 2.36
CA LEU A 371 -11.96 -25.80 1.60
C LEU A 371 -12.17 -26.18 0.14
N PRO A 372 -13.39 -26.06 -0.42
CA PRO A 372 -13.75 -26.74 -1.66
C PRO A 372 -13.00 -26.20 -2.89
N SER A 373 -12.69 -24.91 -2.95
CA SER A 373 -12.06 -24.27 -4.11
C SER A 373 -10.55 -24.06 -3.99
N LEU A 374 -9.93 -24.52 -2.90
CA LEU A 374 -8.50 -24.27 -2.61
C LEU A 374 -7.57 -24.82 -3.70
N LYS A 375 -6.75 -23.96 -4.29
CA LYS A 375 -5.72 -24.28 -5.30
C LYS A 375 -4.32 -23.91 -4.84
N HIS A 376 -4.17 -22.86 -4.05
CA HIS A 376 -2.88 -22.38 -3.56
C HIS A 376 -2.88 -22.30 -2.03
N LEU A 377 -1.93 -22.98 -1.41
CA LEU A 377 -1.76 -22.97 0.04
C LEU A 377 -0.34 -22.56 0.41
N THR A 378 -0.22 -21.51 1.21
CA THR A 378 1.02 -21.16 1.90
C THR A 378 0.81 -21.32 3.40
N ILE A 379 1.64 -22.15 4.03
CA ILE A 379 1.72 -22.27 5.48
C ILE A 379 3.06 -21.72 5.97
N VAL A 380 2.98 -20.87 6.99
CA VAL A 380 4.14 -20.28 7.66
C VAL A 380 4.11 -20.70 9.12
N ALA A 381 5.23 -21.21 9.64
CA ALA A 381 5.35 -21.49 11.06
C ALA A 381 5.30 -20.20 11.88
N GLY A 382 4.49 -20.19 12.94
CA GLY A 382 4.48 -19.12 13.94
C GLY A 382 5.81 -19.00 14.70
N PRO A 383 6.07 -17.85 15.35
CA PRO A 383 7.34 -17.57 16.03
C PRO A 383 7.67 -18.55 17.16
N PHE A 384 6.67 -19.24 17.71
CA PHE A 384 6.83 -20.22 18.78
C PHE A 384 6.88 -21.67 18.28
N ILE A 385 6.64 -21.91 16.99
CA ILE A 385 6.76 -23.25 16.41
C ILE A 385 8.22 -23.53 16.08
N ASN A 386 8.83 -24.37 16.91
CA ASN A 386 10.18 -24.88 16.68
C ASN A 386 10.16 -26.35 16.22
N ARG A 387 9.18 -26.70 15.36
CA ARG A 387 8.79 -28.08 15.04
C ARG A 387 8.51 -28.30 13.55
N VAL A 388 8.40 -29.57 13.20
CA VAL A 388 8.04 -30.11 11.87
C VAL A 388 6.52 -29.88 11.63
N PRO A 389 6.05 -29.67 10.39
CA PRO A 389 4.61 -29.59 10.11
C PRO A 389 3.88 -30.88 10.48
N ARG A 390 2.57 -30.81 10.76
CA ARG A 390 1.78 -32.02 11.06
C ARG A 390 1.58 -32.85 9.81
N ILE A 391 1.85 -34.15 9.90
CA ILE A 391 1.66 -35.07 8.78
C ILE A 391 0.20 -35.12 8.29
N HIS A 392 -0.75 -35.01 9.21
CA HIS A 392 -2.19 -35.01 8.93
C HIS A 392 -2.62 -33.97 7.90
N LEU A 393 -1.94 -32.82 7.81
CA LEU A 393 -2.21 -31.84 6.75
C LEU A 393 -2.00 -32.47 5.36
N PHE A 394 -0.87 -33.13 5.15
CA PHE A 394 -0.55 -33.72 3.85
C PHE A 394 -1.45 -34.91 3.53
N GLU A 395 -1.83 -35.71 4.52
CA GLU A 395 -2.82 -36.79 4.34
C GLU A 395 -4.15 -36.23 3.83
N GLN A 396 -4.66 -35.17 4.46
CA GLN A 396 -5.92 -34.53 4.05
C GLN A 396 -5.79 -33.87 2.68
N LEU A 397 -4.67 -33.20 2.39
CA LEU A 397 -4.42 -32.61 1.06
C LEU A 397 -4.39 -33.69 -0.03
N VAL A 398 -3.76 -34.84 0.21
CA VAL A 398 -3.78 -35.95 -0.75
C VAL A 398 -5.20 -36.49 -0.92
N LYS A 399 -5.91 -36.71 0.19
CA LYS A 399 -7.27 -37.26 0.17
C LYS A 399 -8.26 -36.37 -0.59
N LEU A 400 -8.17 -35.05 -0.40
CA LEU A 400 -9.20 -34.11 -0.86
C LEU A 400 -8.76 -33.24 -2.03
N LYS A 401 -7.45 -33.03 -2.22
CA LYS A 401 -6.90 -32.00 -3.11
C LYS A 401 -5.81 -32.49 -4.06
N ALA A 402 -5.53 -33.79 -4.14
CA ALA A 402 -4.44 -34.33 -4.97
C ALA A 402 -4.42 -33.84 -6.43
N LYS A 403 -5.58 -33.64 -7.06
CA LYS A 403 -5.69 -33.17 -8.46
C LYS A 403 -5.95 -31.66 -8.59
N GLN A 404 -6.35 -31.00 -7.49
CA GLN A 404 -6.81 -29.61 -7.50
C GLN A 404 -5.75 -28.63 -6.98
N LEU A 405 -4.90 -29.05 -6.04
CA LEU A 405 -3.87 -28.19 -5.48
C LEU A 405 -2.77 -27.93 -6.52
N GLU A 406 -2.62 -26.67 -6.90
CA GLU A 406 -1.66 -26.21 -7.91
C GLU A 406 -0.39 -25.65 -7.28
N GLN A 407 -0.48 -25.07 -6.08
CA GLN A 407 0.67 -24.52 -5.37
C GLN A 407 0.66 -24.93 -3.90
N LEU A 408 1.81 -25.40 -3.43
CA LEU A 408 2.06 -25.65 -2.01
C LEU A 408 3.37 -24.97 -1.59
N GLU A 409 3.28 -24.17 -0.54
CA GLU A 409 4.42 -23.47 0.04
C GLU A 409 4.48 -23.65 1.55
N ILE A 410 5.66 -24.02 2.05
CA ILE A 410 5.91 -24.33 3.46
C ILE A 410 7.13 -23.54 3.92
N ARG A 411 6.93 -22.62 4.88
CA ARG A 411 7.97 -21.71 5.38
C ARG A 411 8.09 -21.75 6.90
N GLY A 412 9.30 -21.52 7.40
CA GLY A 412 9.57 -21.35 8.84
C GLY A 412 9.55 -22.64 9.67
N PHE A 413 9.23 -23.77 9.07
CA PHE A 413 9.30 -25.07 9.75
C PHE A 413 10.71 -25.66 9.66
N LYS A 414 11.00 -26.59 10.58
CA LYS A 414 12.10 -27.55 10.42
C LYS A 414 11.84 -28.51 9.25
N ASN A 415 12.79 -29.40 9.01
CA ASN A 415 12.79 -30.36 7.91
C ASN A 415 11.48 -31.13 7.76
N LEU A 416 11.01 -31.23 6.52
CA LEU A 416 9.96 -32.18 6.15
C LEU A 416 10.50 -33.60 6.30
N THR A 417 9.74 -34.47 6.97
CA THR A 417 10.12 -35.88 7.08
C THR A 417 9.95 -36.60 5.73
N ARG A 418 10.65 -37.72 5.57
CA ARG A 418 10.47 -38.63 4.42
C ARG A 418 9.00 -38.97 4.16
N GLU A 419 8.24 -39.24 5.22
CA GLU A 419 6.82 -39.60 5.12
C GLU A 419 5.99 -38.44 4.55
N MET A 420 6.26 -37.20 4.96
CA MET A 420 5.60 -36.01 4.41
C MET A 420 5.89 -35.85 2.92
N LEU A 421 7.13 -36.09 2.49
CA LEU A 421 7.50 -36.05 1.07
C LEU A 421 6.77 -37.13 0.25
N ILE A 422 6.55 -38.33 0.82
CA ILE A 422 5.74 -39.38 0.18
C ILE A 422 4.29 -38.93 -0.01
N HIS A 423 3.73 -38.15 0.92
CA HIS A 423 2.40 -37.59 0.73
C HIS A 423 2.40 -36.45 -0.30
N ILE A 424 3.36 -35.53 -0.23
CA ILE A 424 3.48 -34.43 -1.20
C ILE A 424 3.61 -34.99 -2.61
N SER A 425 4.35 -36.07 -2.83
CA SER A 425 4.54 -36.69 -4.15
C SER A 425 3.24 -37.23 -4.78
N LYS A 426 2.20 -37.44 -3.98
CA LYS A 426 0.86 -37.86 -4.45
C LYS A 426 -0.02 -36.67 -4.88
N LEU A 427 0.42 -35.43 -4.69
CA LEU A 427 -0.29 -34.22 -5.10
C LEU A 427 -0.05 -33.92 -6.60
N VAL A 428 -0.58 -34.79 -7.46
CA VAL A 428 -0.34 -34.78 -8.92
C VAL A 428 -0.76 -33.50 -9.65
N GLY A 429 -1.60 -32.66 -9.03
CA GLY A 429 -2.00 -31.35 -9.55
C GLY A 429 -0.94 -30.25 -9.38
N LEU A 430 0.10 -30.47 -8.58
CA LEU A 430 1.07 -29.43 -8.24
C LEU A 430 1.86 -28.91 -9.45
N HIS A 431 1.87 -27.60 -9.58
CA HIS A 431 2.67 -26.83 -10.53
C HIS A 431 3.82 -26.10 -9.83
N THR A 432 3.62 -25.67 -8.60
CA THR A 432 4.62 -24.93 -7.82
C THR A 432 4.77 -25.56 -6.44
N LEU A 433 6.01 -25.91 -6.08
CA LEU A 433 6.34 -26.43 -4.77
C LEU A 433 7.50 -25.62 -4.18
N ILE A 434 7.28 -25.05 -2.99
CA ILE A 434 8.28 -24.29 -2.24
C ILE A 434 8.41 -24.93 -0.85
N VAL A 435 9.57 -25.50 -0.57
CA VAL A 435 9.81 -26.23 0.69
C VAL A 435 11.18 -25.91 1.27
N HIS A 436 11.28 -26.09 2.58
CA HIS A 436 12.54 -26.09 3.31
C HIS A 436 12.93 -27.55 3.61
N SER A 437 14.22 -27.86 3.49
CA SER A 437 14.79 -29.13 3.96
C SER A 437 16.22 -28.87 4.43
N ASP A 438 16.67 -29.58 5.44
CA ASP A 438 18.04 -29.58 5.97
C ASP A 438 18.42 -31.03 6.35
N ASP A 439 17.82 -32.00 5.66
CA ASP A 439 17.98 -33.43 5.98
C ASP A 439 19.25 -33.98 5.30
N GLU A 440 19.95 -34.88 5.99
CA GLU A 440 21.15 -35.57 5.50
C GLU A 440 20.79 -36.62 4.44
N ASP A 441 19.58 -37.16 4.52
CA ASP A 441 19.06 -38.14 3.57
C ASP A 441 18.31 -37.45 2.43
N ASN A 442 18.98 -37.34 1.28
CA ASN A 442 18.51 -36.64 0.10
C ASN A 442 17.31 -37.35 -0.58
N HIS A 443 16.12 -37.16 -0.01
CA HIS A 443 14.86 -37.79 -0.40
C HIS A 443 14.13 -37.08 -1.54
N LEU A 444 14.76 -36.12 -2.23
CA LEU A 444 14.14 -35.37 -3.33
C LEU A 444 13.63 -36.26 -4.47
N GLN A 445 14.25 -37.42 -4.67
CA GLN A 445 13.80 -38.40 -5.67
C GLN A 445 12.33 -38.83 -5.48
N LEU A 446 11.80 -38.77 -4.24
CA LEU A 446 10.40 -39.10 -3.95
C LEU A 446 9.42 -38.17 -4.68
N LEU A 447 9.84 -36.93 -4.98
CA LEU A 447 9.02 -35.94 -5.66
C LEU A 447 8.98 -36.15 -7.19
N SER A 448 9.67 -37.17 -7.73
CA SER A 448 9.71 -37.48 -9.16
C SER A 448 8.34 -37.77 -9.79
N SER A 449 7.34 -38.15 -8.99
CA SER A 449 5.97 -38.38 -9.48
C SER A 449 5.19 -37.10 -9.80
N LEU A 450 5.72 -35.92 -9.45
CA LEU A 450 5.09 -34.62 -9.70
C LEU A 450 5.31 -34.17 -11.16
N VAL A 451 4.73 -34.90 -12.11
CA VAL A 451 4.93 -34.68 -13.55
C VAL A 451 4.42 -33.33 -14.07
N ASN A 452 3.53 -32.67 -13.32
CA ASN A 452 3.00 -31.34 -13.64
C ASN A 452 3.82 -30.19 -13.07
N LEU A 453 4.86 -30.47 -12.27
CA LEU A 453 5.66 -29.47 -11.60
C LEU A 453 6.39 -28.59 -12.61
N LYS A 454 6.20 -27.27 -12.49
CA LYS A 454 6.74 -26.22 -13.35
C LYS A 454 7.78 -25.38 -12.63
N GLN A 455 7.60 -25.18 -11.33
CA GLN A 455 8.47 -24.39 -10.47
C GLN A 455 8.76 -25.15 -9.19
N PHE A 456 10.04 -25.22 -8.82
CA PHE A 456 10.48 -25.85 -7.59
C PHE A 456 11.47 -24.93 -6.87
N THR A 457 11.19 -24.64 -5.61
CA THR A 457 12.11 -23.91 -4.73
C THR A 457 12.43 -24.77 -3.53
N LEU A 458 13.72 -24.93 -3.29
CA LEU A 458 14.27 -25.63 -2.15
C LEU A 458 15.14 -24.65 -1.37
N ARG A 459 14.84 -24.47 -0.09
CA ARG A 459 15.54 -23.52 0.77
C ARG A 459 16.36 -24.20 1.85
N LEU A 460 17.53 -23.62 2.11
CA LEU A 460 18.37 -23.86 3.29
C LEU A 460 18.83 -25.32 3.46
N THR A 461 19.05 -26.04 2.34
CA THR A 461 19.58 -27.40 2.39
C THR A 461 21.09 -27.43 2.37
N SER A 462 21.71 -27.96 3.42
CA SER A 462 23.15 -28.21 3.45
C SER A 462 23.56 -29.37 2.54
N ASN A 463 22.76 -30.44 2.43
CA ASN A 463 23.19 -31.75 1.90
C ASN A 463 22.64 -32.19 0.52
N VAL A 464 22.01 -31.30 -0.23
CA VAL A 464 21.44 -31.66 -1.55
C VAL A 464 22.52 -31.73 -2.62
N SER A 465 22.65 -32.89 -3.25
CA SER A 465 23.58 -33.16 -4.35
C SER A 465 23.00 -32.87 -5.75
N ASP A 466 23.88 -32.56 -6.69
CA ASP A 466 23.55 -32.36 -8.12
C ASP A 466 22.75 -33.51 -8.70
N LEU A 467 23.09 -34.75 -8.32
CA LEU A 467 22.42 -35.96 -8.82
C LEU A 467 20.93 -35.97 -8.46
N ALA A 468 20.58 -35.64 -7.22
CA ALA A 468 19.20 -35.66 -6.77
C ALA A 468 18.36 -34.57 -7.45
N VAL A 469 18.93 -33.38 -7.61
CA VAL A 469 18.27 -32.28 -8.34
C VAL A 469 18.09 -32.65 -9.83
N LEU A 470 19.12 -33.23 -10.46
CA LEU A 470 19.04 -33.70 -11.85
C LEU A 470 18.00 -34.82 -12.04
N GLN A 471 17.90 -35.74 -11.09
CA GLN A 471 16.87 -36.80 -11.13
C GLN A 471 15.47 -36.19 -11.08
N LEU A 472 15.23 -35.25 -10.15
CA LEU A 472 13.96 -34.51 -10.09
C LEU A 472 13.70 -33.76 -11.41
N PHE A 473 14.69 -33.05 -11.93
CA PHE A 473 14.57 -32.29 -13.17
C PHE A 473 14.25 -33.18 -14.37
N ARG A 474 14.83 -34.38 -14.46
CA ARG A 474 14.55 -35.37 -15.52
C ARG A 474 13.12 -35.91 -15.42
N SER A 475 12.64 -36.17 -14.21
CA SER A 475 11.29 -36.71 -13.96
C SER A 475 10.20 -35.66 -14.20
N CYS A 476 10.41 -34.42 -13.76
CA CYS A 476 9.45 -33.33 -13.90
C CYS A 476 9.61 -32.63 -15.27
N ARG A 477 8.99 -33.20 -16.31
CA ARG A 477 9.14 -32.75 -17.71
C ARG A 477 8.65 -31.32 -18.01
N LYS A 478 7.91 -30.69 -17.10
CA LYS A 478 7.42 -29.30 -17.25
C LYS A 478 8.25 -28.29 -16.44
N LEU A 479 9.23 -28.75 -15.66
CA LEU A 479 10.00 -27.95 -14.73
C LEU A 479 10.93 -26.99 -15.50
N TYR A 480 10.69 -25.69 -15.37
CA TYR A 480 11.51 -24.67 -16.02
C TYR A 480 12.11 -23.65 -15.04
N PHE A 481 11.67 -23.65 -13.78
CA PHE A 481 12.19 -22.78 -12.74
C PHE A 481 12.68 -23.62 -11.55
N LEU A 482 13.95 -23.49 -11.23
CA LEU A 482 14.62 -24.10 -10.09
C LEU A 482 15.25 -22.99 -9.24
N ASN A 483 14.85 -22.89 -7.99
CA ASN A 483 15.50 -22.02 -7.02
C ASN A 483 16.10 -22.87 -5.89
N LEU A 484 17.42 -22.89 -5.82
CA LEU A 484 18.22 -23.67 -4.89
C LEU A 484 18.89 -22.72 -3.90
N GLU A 485 18.06 -22.19 -3.00
CA GLU A 485 18.44 -21.16 -2.04
C GLU A 485 19.33 -21.79 -0.96
N ASP A 486 20.54 -21.26 -0.78
CA ASP A 486 21.54 -21.75 0.17
C ASP A 486 21.96 -23.24 0.02
N CYS A 487 21.84 -23.81 -1.19
CA CYS A 487 22.28 -25.17 -1.49
C CYS A 487 23.80 -25.23 -1.74
N ARG A 488 24.60 -25.55 -0.71
CA ARG A 488 26.08 -25.42 -0.76
C ARG A 488 26.81 -26.49 -1.57
N HIS A 489 26.22 -27.67 -1.74
CA HIS A 489 26.83 -28.78 -2.49
C HIS A 489 26.40 -28.86 -3.96
N VAL A 490 25.64 -27.87 -4.41
CA VAL A 490 25.27 -27.77 -5.82
C VAL A 490 26.42 -27.14 -6.59
N THR A 491 26.88 -27.82 -7.65
CA THR A 491 28.06 -27.42 -8.41
C THR A 491 27.74 -27.10 -9.88
N PHE A 492 28.76 -26.67 -10.62
CA PHE A 492 28.65 -26.41 -12.06
C PHE A 492 28.21 -27.67 -12.85
N GLU A 493 28.45 -28.87 -12.32
CA GLU A 493 28.00 -30.12 -12.93
C GLU A 493 26.48 -30.23 -13.03
N LEU A 494 25.71 -29.64 -12.09
CA LEU A 494 24.26 -29.53 -12.23
C LEU A 494 23.88 -28.74 -13.49
N VAL A 495 24.54 -27.61 -13.74
CA VAL A 495 24.27 -26.74 -14.89
C VAL A 495 24.51 -27.50 -16.19
N LEU A 496 25.65 -28.18 -16.29
CA LEU A 496 25.99 -29.01 -17.44
C LEU A 496 24.98 -30.16 -17.62
N GLY A 497 24.59 -30.81 -16.52
CA GLY A 497 23.59 -31.86 -16.54
C GLY A 497 22.22 -31.40 -17.02
N ILE A 498 21.77 -30.20 -16.61
CA ILE A 498 20.52 -29.58 -17.08
C ILE A 498 20.62 -29.28 -18.57
N VAL A 499 21.70 -28.64 -19.02
CA VAL A 499 21.91 -28.31 -20.44
C VAL A 499 21.92 -29.57 -21.31
N ALA A 500 22.65 -30.62 -20.88
CA ALA A 500 22.71 -31.89 -21.58
C ALA A 500 21.32 -32.55 -21.69
N GLN A 501 20.54 -32.53 -20.60
CA GLN A 501 19.19 -33.07 -20.59
C GLN A 501 18.25 -32.29 -21.53
N VAL A 502 18.28 -30.96 -21.52
CA VAL A 502 17.46 -30.13 -22.41
C VAL A 502 17.84 -30.36 -23.87
N ARG A 503 19.13 -30.43 -24.21
CA ARG A 503 19.58 -30.75 -25.57
C ARG A 503 19.10 -32.12 -26.03
N LYS A 504 19.14 -33.12 -25.14
CA LYS A 504 18.60 -34.46 -25.43
C LYS A 504 17.11 -34.40 -25.75
N GLU A 505 16.33 -33.64 -24.97
CA GLU A 505 14.89 -33.48 -25.19
C GLU A 505 14.56 -32.72 -26.48
N LEU A 506 15.34 -31.67 -26.81
CA LEU A 506 15.24 -30.95 -28.08
C LEU A 506 15.50 -31.88 -29.27
N ASN A 507 16.59 -32.65 -29.22
CA ASN A 507 16.94 -33.61 -30.27
C ASN A 507 15.86 -34.69 -30.45
N ASN A 508 15.26 -35.14 -29.34
CA ASN A 508 14.19 -36.14 -29.35
C ASN A 508 12.81 -35.55 -29.69
N LYS A 509 12.67 -34.22 -29.83
CA LYS A 509 11.39 -33.51 -30.01
C LYS A 509 10.39 -33.75 -28.85
N GLU A 510 10.90 -33.99 -27.64
CA GLU A 510 10.10 -34.22 -26.41
C GLU A 510 10.12 -32.99 -25.47
N MET A 511 10.28 -31.79 -26.02
CA MET A 511 10.46 -30.58 -25.23
C MET A 511 9.11 -30.08 -24.66
N HIS A 512 8.92 -30.20 -23.35
CA HIS A 512 7.71 -29.72 -22.64
C HIS A 512 7.97 -28.56 -21.67
N ARG A 513 9.23 -28.12 -21.53
CA ARG A 513 9.61 -27.01 -20.64
C ARG A 513 9.62 -25.70 -21.40
N LYS A 514 9.36 -24.62 -20.69
CA LYS A 514 9.59 -23.27 -21.18
C LYS A 514 11.09 -22.98 -21.14
N LEU A 515 11.64 -22.45 -22.24
CA LEU A 515 13.02 -21.98 -22.29
C LEU A 515 13.10 -20.45 -22.18
N PRO A 516 14.22 -19.91 -21.69
CA PRO A 516 15.32 -20.64 -21.04
C PRO A 516 14.92 -21.14 -19.64
N ILE A 517 15.55 -22.23 -19.19
CA ILE A 517 15.45 -22.73 -17.82
C ILE A 517 16.02 -21.66 -16.88
N GLN A 518 15.29 -21.35 -15.83
CA GLN A 518 15.72 -20.38 -14.82
C GLN A 518 16.27 -21.13 -13.61
N LEU A 519 17.54 -20.91 -13.30
CA LEU A 519 18.20 -21.44 -12.12
C LEU A 519 18.61 -20.27 -11.21
N VAL A 520 18.13 -20.25 -9.99
CA VAL A 520 18.64 -19.38 -8.92
C VAL A 520 19.50 -20.24 -8.01
N ALA A 521 20.73 -19.80 -7.76
CA ALA A 521 21.70 -20.57 -7.00
C ALA A 521 22.58 -19.68 -6.12
N SER A 522 23.34 -20.34 -5.25
CA SER A 522 24.30 -19.68 -4.37
C SER A 522 25.35 -18.89 -5.15
N ARG A 523 25.89 -17.85 -4.52
CA ARG A 523 26.96 -17.01 -5.08
C ARG A 523 28.18 -17.82 -5.52
N ILE A 524 28.53 -18.87 -4.79
CA ILE A 524 29.66 -19.75 -5.12
C ILE A 524 29.46 -20.39 -6.50
N LEU A 525 28.28 -20.96 -6.74
CA LEU A 525 27.95 -21.54 -8.04
C LEU A 525 27.93 -20.47 -9.14
N TYR A 526 27.39 -19.30 -8.83
CA TYR A 526 27.32 -18.18 -9.76
C TYR A 526 28.72 -17.71 -10.21
N ASP A 527 29.66 -17.57 -9.28
CA ASP A 527 31.05 -17.21 -9.57
C ASP A 527 31.74 -18.26 -10.45
N ASP A 528 31.48 -19.55 -10.22
CA ASP A 528 32.02 -20.63 -11.04
C ASP A 528 31.42 -20.65 -12.45
N ILE A 529 30.16 -20.26 -12.61
CA ILE A 529 29.52 -20.06 -13.92
C ILE A 529 30.14 -18.88 -14.67
N LEU A 530 30.42 -17.77 -14.00
CA LEU A 530 31.06 -16.61 -14.64
C LEU A 530 32.43 -16.97 -15.23
N LYS A 531 33.21 -17.79 -14.51
CA LYS A 531 34.49 -18.32 -15.01
C LYS A 531 34.31 -19.25 -16.23
N ASN A 532 33.18 -19.94 -16.33
CA ASN A 532 32.88 -20.94 -17.36
C ASN A 532 31.77 -20.51 -18.35
N HIS A 533 31.56 -19.20 -18.55
CA HIS A 533 30.39 -18.66 -19.26
C HIS A 533 30.20 -19.20 -20.69
N ASN A 534 31.29 -19.57 -21.39
CA ASN A 534 31.23 -20.15 -22.73
C ASN A 534 30.47 -21.48 -22.79
N ASN A 535 30.36 -22.19 -21.66
CA ASN A 535 29.69 -23.48 -21.56
C ASN A 535 28.21 -23.36 -21.14
N VAL A 536 27.69 -22.15 -20.93
CA VAL A 536 26.33 -21.89 -20.45
C VAL A 536 25.50 -21.19 -21.53
N PRO A 537 24.84 -21.96 -22.42
CA PRO A 537 23.99 -21.41 -23.48
C PRO A 537 22.78 -20.66 -22.90
N LYS A 538 22.73 -19.34 -23.07
CA LYS A 538 21.71 -18.45 -22.49
C LYS A 538 20.30 -18.68 -23.04
N ASP A 539 20.20 -19.28 -24.22
CA ASP A 539 18.97 -19.73 -24.85
C ASP A 539 18.40 -20.99 -24.17
N ILE A 540 19.24 -21.78 -23.50
CA ILE A 540 18.86 -23.00 -22.77
C ILE A 540 18.70 -22.72 -21.28
N ILE A 541 19.65 -22.04 -20.64
CA ILE A 541 19.62 -21.80 -19.20
C ILE A 541 20.11 -20.39 -18.86
N ILE A 542 19.36 -19.74 -17.98
CA ILE A 542 19.75 -18.49 -17.33
C ILE A 542 19.96 -18.79 -15.85
N VAL A 543 21.18 -18.56 -15.38
CA VAL A 543 21.50 -18.63 -13.95
C VAL A 543 21.52 -17.23 -13.37
N ARG A 544 20.90 -17.07 -12.19
CA ARG A 544 20.86 -15.81 -11.43
C ARG A 544 21.46 -16.03 -10.05
N GLU A 545 22.19 -15.03 -9.59
CA GLU A 545 22.67 -14.97 -8.21
C GLU A 545 21.48 -14.75 -7.26
N GLN A 546 21.50 -15.45 -6.12
CA GLN A 546 20.64 -15.17 -4.99
C GLN A 546 20.98 -13.80 -4.40
N LEU A 547 20.02 -12.87 -4.39
CA LEU A 547 20.17 -11.50 -3.86
C LEU A 547 20.08 -11.44 -2.34
#